data_AF-A0A6N6S1M2-F1
#
_entry.id   AF-A0A6N6S1M2-F1
#
_cell.length_a   1.000
_cell.length_b   1.000
_cell.length_c   1.000
_cell.angle_alpha   90.00
_cell.angle_beta   90.00
_cell.angle_gamma   90.00
#
_symmetry.space_group_name_H-M   'P 1'
#
loop_
_entity.id
_entity.type
_entity.pdbx_description
1 polymer ?
#
loop_
_entity_poly.entity_id
_entity_poly.type
_entity_poly.pdbx_seq_one_letter_code
_entity_poly.pdbx_strand_id
1 'polypeptide(L)'
;MAEYDNLTKSVLRKHPQYQKMAGVYKFFEDSYKGGSDYVGANNLFKHTFEDAEGHKDRKLRAYFYNYCAPIVHAYNSFIYRQKIQRDYGNLANDELFQMFIEDADKQGNSYDEIVRNSSNWASVTGIQFWLIDKPGEKAATKKDELEQELYPY
;
A
#
# COMPACT_ATOMS: atom_id res chain seq x y z
N MET A 1 -3.03 -32.69 -12.52
CA MET A 1 -1.94 -31.98 -13.22
C MET A 1 -2.47 -30.81 -14.07
N ALA A 2 -3.51 -30.98 -14.91
CA ALA A 2 -4.08 -29.87 -15.70
C ALA A 2 -4.85 -28.81 -14.87
N GLU A 3 -5.45 -29.21 -13.73
CA GLU A 3 -6.23 -28.32 -12.87
C GLU A 3 -5.36 -27.31 -12.10
N TYR A 4 -4.20 -27.75 -11.60
CA TYR A 4 -3.22 -26.88 -10.94
C TYR A 4 -2.64 -25.84 -11.93
N ASP A 5 -2.38 -26.22 -13.18
CA ASP A 5 -1.91 -25.31 -14.24
C ASP A 5 -2.93 -24.19 -14.53
N ASN A 6 -4.22 -24.52 -14.55
CA ASN A 6 -5.29 -23.53 -14.75
C ASN A 6 -5.46 -22.59 -13.54
N LEU A 7 -5.30 -23.10 -12.32
CA LEU A 7 -5.35 -22.28 -11.10
C LEU A 7 -4.17 -21.30 -11.06
N THR A 8 -2.96 -21.76 -11.36
CA THR A 8 -1.76 -20.91 -11.46
C THR A 8 -1.93 -19.84 -12.53
N LYS A 9 -2.46 -20.20 -13.71
CA LYS A 9 -2.77 -19.23 -14.78
C LYS A 9 -3.82 -18.19 -14.35
N SER A 10 -4.84 -18.61 -13.60
CA SER A 10 -5.89 -17.71 -13.11
C SER A 10 -5.37 -16.71 -12.08
N VAL A 11 -4.58 -17.18 -11.11
CA VAL A 11 -4.00 -16.34 -10.04
C VAL A 11 -2.95 -15.38 -10.60
N LEU A 12 -2.14 -15.81 -11.57
CA LEU A 12 -1.12 -14.95 -12.19
C LEU A 12 -1.68 -13.99 -13.26
N ARG A 13 -2.95 -14.15 -13.65
CA ARG A 13 -3.57 -13.32 -14.68
C ARG A 13 -3.79 -11.89 -14.16
N LYS A 14 -2.97 -10.97 -14.66
CA LYS A 14 -3.15 -9.53 -14.44
C LYS A 14 -4.21 -8.95 -15.37
N HIS A 15 -5.09 -8.10 -14.86
CA HIS A 15 -6.07 -7.39 -15.67
C HIS A 15 -5.39 -6.51 -16.74
N PRO A 16 -5.87 -6.45 -17.99
CA PRO A 16 -5.21 -5.67 -19.05
C PRO A 16 -5.02 -4.18 -18.72
N GLN A 17 -5.95 -3.56 -17.98
CA GLN A 17 -5.80 -2.17 -17.57
C GLN A 17 -4.68 -2.00 -16.52
N TYR A 18 -4.53 -2.97 -15.61
CA TYR A 18 -3.43 -2.95 -14.66
C TYR A 18 -2.09 -3.06 -15.37
N GLN A 19 -1.96 -3.96 -16.35
CA GLN A 19 -0.72 -4.10 -17.14
C GLN A 19 -0.33 -2.79 -17.84
N LYS A 20 -1.31 -2.05 -18.39
CA LYS A 20 -1.08 -0.75 -19.02
C LYS A 20 -0.61 0.31 -18.03
N MET A 21 -1.12 0.29 -16.80
CA MET A 21 -0.85 1.32 -15.79
C MET A 21 0.30 0.96 -14.84
N ALA A 22 0.75 -0.28 -14.79
CA ALA A 22 1.77 -0.76 -13.85
C ALA A 22 3.06 0.06 -13.90
N GLY A 23 3.53 0.43 -15.09
CA GLY A 23 4.72 1.29 -15.24
C GLY A 23 4.48 2.71 -14.72
N VAL A 24 3.26 3.23 -14.88
CA VAL A 24 2.88 4.57 -14.38
C VAL A 24 2.78 4.58 -12.86
N TYR A 25 2.16 3.56 -12.26
CA TYR A 25 2.12 3.42 -10.79
C TYR A 25 3.53 3.31 -10.21
N LYS A 26 4.40 2.52 -10.84
CA LYS A 26 5.80 2.41 -10.43
C LYS A 26 6.53 3.75 -10.52
N PHE A 27 6.33 4.49 -11.61
CA PHE A 27 6.86 5.83 -11.75
C PHE A 27 6.37 6.78 -10.64
N PHE A 28 5.09 6.74 -10.27
CA PHE A 28 4.56 7.55 -9.17
C PHE A 28 5.16 7.19 -7.81
N GLU A 29 5.26 5.89 -7.51
CA GLU A 29 5.90 5.40 -6.28
C GLU A 29 7.36 5.84 -6.19
N ASP A 30 8.12 5.69 -7.28
CA ASP A 30 9.54 6.05 -7.31
C ASP A 30 9.72 7.58 -7.25
N SER A 31 8.81 8.36 -7.83
CA SER A 31 8.79 9.81 -7.71
C SER A 31 8.51 10.26 -6.27
N TYR A 32 7.62 9.57 -5.58
CA TYR A 32 7.29 9.83 -4.18
C TYR A 32 8.41 9.40 -3.22
N LYS A 33 9.08 8.27 -3.46
CA LYS A 33 10.25 7.85 -2.67
C LYS A 33 11.45 8.76 -2.94
N GLY A 34 11.65 9.14 -4.20
CA GLY A 34 12.72 10.01 -4.66
C GLY A 34 14.10 9.35 -4.59
N GLY A 35 15.16 10.17 -4.57
CA GLY A 35 16.53 9.71 -4.36
C GLY A 35 17.02 8.65 -5.37
N SER A 36 17.72 7.65 -4.86
CA SER A 36 18.24 6.52 -5.67
C SER A 36 17.13 5.68 -6.30
N ASP A 37 15.97 5.59 -5.66
CA ASP A 37 14.84 4.82 -6.20
C ASP A 37 14.34 5.45 -7.50
N TYR A 38 14.29 6.78 -7.55
CA TYR A 38 13.90 7.51 -8.77
C TYR A 38 14.94 7.36 -9.89
N VAL A 39 16.22 7.64 -9.59
CA VAL A 39 17.31 7.65 -10.57
C VAL A 39 17.63 6.23 -11.07
N GLY A 40 17.64 5.26 -10.16
CA GLY A 40 17.96 3.86 -10.43
C GLY A 40 16.86 3.09 -11.16
N ALA A 41 15.59 3.49 -11.04
CA ALA A 41 14.47 2.84 -11.71
C ALA A 41 14.26 3.27 -13.18
N ASN A 42 15.26 3.89 -13.81
CA ASN A 42 15.21 4.37 -15.20
C ASN A 42 14.14 5.44 -15.49
N ASN A 43 13.71 6.19 -14.48
CA ASN A 43 12.75 7.30 -14.67
C ASN A 43 13.37 8.52 -15.37
N LEU A 44 14.70 8.54 -15.52
CA LEU A 44 15.42 9.51 -16.34
C LEU A 44 15.45 9.05 -17.80
N PHE A 45 14.62 9.65 -18.63
CA PHE A 45 14.63 9.39 -20.07
C PHE A 45 15.95 9.85 -20.70
N LYS A 46 16.36 9.14 -21.76
CA LYS A 46 17.54 9.48 -22.56
C LYS A 46 17.20 10.60 -23.54
N HIS A 47 18.08 11.58 -23.71
CA HIS A 47 17.86 12.63 -24.71
C HIS A 47 18.21 12.15 -26.12
N THR A 48 17.61 12.77 -27.15
CA THR A 48 17.73 12.36 -28.56
C THR A 48 19.18 12.27 -29.07
N PHE A 49 20.04 13.19 -28.64
CA PHE A 49 21.45 13.27 -29.04
C PHE A 49 22.42 12.85 -27.93
N GLU A 50 21.93 12.18 -26.89
CA GLU A 50 22.77 11.63 -25.82
C GLU A 50 23.34 10.27 -26.24
N ASP A 51 24.61 10.02 -25.97
CA ASP A 51 25.21 8.69 -26.14
C ASP A 51 24.96 7.83 -24.89
N ALA A 52 25.34 6.55 -24.94
CA ALA A 52 25.10 5.64 -23.81
C ALA A 52 25.95 6.00 -22.58
N GLU A 53 27.20 6.43 -22.82
CA GLU A 53 28.13 6.82 -21.77
C GLU A 53 27.70 8.12 -21.10
N GLY A 54 27.36 9.17 -21.87
CA GLY A 54 26.82 10.42 -21.35
C GLY A 54 25.53 10.23 -20.56
N HIS A 55 24.65 9.31 -20.98
CA HIS A 55 23.45 8.96 -20.22
C HIS A 55 23.76 8.33 -18.86
N LYS A 56 24.71 7.38 -18.83
CA LYS A 56 25.15 6.74 -17.59
C LYS A 56 25.76 7.76 -16.63
N ASP A 57 26.61 8.62 -17.14
CA ASP A 57 27.25 9.71 -16.42
C ASP A 57 26.24 10.69 -15.82
N ARG A 58 25.21 11.06 -16.60
CA ARG A 58 24.13 11.91 -16.11
C ARG A 58 23.34 11.22 -15.00
N LYS A 59 23.05 9.93 -15.11
CA LYS A 59 22.40 9.17 -14.03
C LYS A 59 23.23 9.19 -12.75
N LEU A 60 24.56 9.03 -12.84
CA LEU A 60 25.45 9.08 -11.68
C LEU A 60 25.49 10.45 -11.00
N ARG A 61 25.36 11.53 -11.76
CA ARG A 61 25.34 12.91 -11.25
C ARG A 61 23.94 13.43 -10.93
N ALA A 62 22.89 12.71 -11.30
CA ALA A 62 21.53 13.16 -11.12
C ALA A 62 21.20 13.21 -9.63
N TYR A 63 20.93 14.43 -9.15
CA TYR A 63 20.40 14.66 -7.82
C TYR A 63 18.92 15.01 -7.94
N PHE A 64 18.06 14.19 -7.33
CA PHE A 64 16.61 14.43 -7.31
C PHE A 64 16.19 15.00 -5.97
N TYR A 65 15.88 16.30 -5.94
CA TYR A 65 15.15 16.90 -4.83
C TYR A 65 13.73 16.33 -4.86
N ASN A 66 13.36 15.54 -3.86
CA ASN A 66 12.03 14.93 -3.80
C ASN A 66 10.97 16.02 -3.53
N TYR A 67 10.38 16.54 -4.60
CA TYR A 67 9.31 17.53 -4.52
C TYR A 67 7.93 16.90 -4.28
N CYS A 68 7.77 15.61 -4.55
CA CYS A 68 6.48 14.92 -4.47
C CYS A 68 6.08 14.60 -3.03
N ALA A 69 6.99 14.05 -2.23
CA ALA A 69 6.67 13.65 -0.85
C ALA A 69 6.17 14.79 0.03
N PRO A 70 6.80 15.99 0.05
CA PRO A 70 6.31 17.10 0.87
C PRO A 70 4.87 17.51 0.54
N ILE A 71 4.48 17.45 -0.74
CA ILE A 71 3.12 17.79 -1.17
C ILE A 71 2.12 16.76 -0.63
N VAL A 72 2.40 15.47 -0.83
CA VAL A 72 1.55 14.37 -0.34
C VAL A 72 1.39 14.44 1.18
N HIS A 73 2.50 14.66 1.90
CA HIS A 73 2.47 14.79 3.35
C HIS A 73 1.70 16.02 3.83
N ALA A 74 1.83 17.16 3.16
CA ALA A 74 1.07 18.35 3.50
C ALA A 74 -0.44 18.10 3.42
N TYR A 75 -0.93 17.57 2.30
CA TYR A 75 -2.36 17.27 2.14
C TYR A 75 -2.88 16.26 3.16
N ASN A 76 -2.18 15.13 3.35
CA ASN A 76 -2.59 14.14 4.33
C ASN A 76 -2.54 14.69 5.77
N SER A 77 -1.58 15.56 6.09
CA SER A 77 -1.52 16.21 7.41
C SER A 77 -2.71 17.12 7.67
N PHE A 78 -3.26 17.77 6.64
CA PHE A 78 -4.49 18.56 6.77
C PHE A 78 -5.72 17.67 6.97
N ILE A 79 -5.86 16.60 6.19
CA ILE A 79 -6.99 15.65 6.30
C ILE A 79 -7.05 15.03 7.68
N TYR A 80 -5.90 14.56 8.18
CA TYR A 80 -5.78 13.86 9.47
C TYR A 80 -5.39 14.79 10.61
N ARG A 81 -5.58 16.11 10.45
CA ARG A 81 -5.32 17.08 11.53
C ARG A 81 -6.22 16.83 12.74
N GLN A 82 -7.45 16.40 12.47
CA GLN A 82 -8.40 15.99 13.50
C GLN A 82 -8.46 14.47 13.55
N LYS A 83 -8.63 13.92 14.75
CA LYS A 83 -8.83 12.49 14.92
C LYS A 83 -10.11 12.06 14.21
N ILE A 84 -10.05 10.94 13.50
CA ILE A 84 -11.19 10.36 12.82
C ILE A 84 -12.20 9.91 13.89
N GLN A 85 -13.42 10.41 13.81
CA GLN A 85 -14.51 9.96 14.67
C GLN A 85 -15.32 8.91 13.92
N ARG A 86 -15.50 7.74 14.54
CA ARG A 86 -16.35 6.66 14.03
C ARG A 86 -17.33 6.27 15.11
N ASP A 87 -18.60 6.13 14.73
CA ASP A 87 -19.61 5.53 15.57
C ASP A 87 -19.72 4.05 15.20
N TYR A 88 -19.36 3.18 16.14
CA TYR A 88 -19.39 1.73 15.95
C TYR A 88 -20.68 1.09 16.51
N GLY A 89 -21.60 1.88 17.09
CA GLY A 89 -22.85 1.39 17.65
C GLY A 89 -22.64 0.22 18.60
N ASN A 90 -23.35 -0.90 18.35
CA ASN A 90 -23.27 -2.10 19.18
C ASN A 90 -21.90 -2.79 19.17
N LEU A 91 -21.07 -2.58 18.14
CA LEU A 91 -19.72 -3.16 18.06
C LEU A 91 -18.73 -2.48 19.01
N ALA A 92 -19.05 -1.27 19.50
CA ALA A 92 -18.18 -0.57 20.44
C ALA A 92 -17.96 -1.34 21.75
N ASN A 93 -18.89 -2.23 22.13
CA ASN A 93 -18.79 -3.06 23.32
C ASN A 93 -18.22 -4.46 23.06
N ASP A 94 -17.84 -4.78 21.82
CA ASP A 94 -17.29 -6.09 21.45
C ASP A 94 -15.76 -6.08 21.67
N GLU A 95 -15.29 -6.95 22.56
CA GLU A 95 -13.87 -7.08 22.92
C GLU A 95 -13.00 -7.43 21.70
N LEU A 96 -13.44 -8.35 20.84
CA LEU A 96 -12.69 -8.72 19.62
C LEU A 96 -12.57 -7.55 18.65
N PHE A 97 -13.61 -6.72 18.58
CA PHE A 97 -13.60 -5.53 17.74
C PHE A 97 -12.65 -4.46 18.30
N GLN A 98 -12.59 -4.28 19.61
CA GLN A 98 -11.64 -3.36 20.24
C GLN A 98 -10.20 -3.80 19.99
N MET A 99 -9.89 -5.10 20.14
CA MET A 99 -8.58 -5.65 19.82
C MET A 99 -8.18 -5.39 18.36
N PHE A 100 -9.13 -5.52 17.43
CA PHE A 100 -8.89 -5.18 16.02
C PHE A 100 -8.62 -3.68 15.80
N ILE A 101 -9.36 -2.80 16.47
CA ILE A 101 -9.15 -1.35 16.32
C ILE A 101 -7.75 -0.94 16.81
N GLU A 102 -7.26 -1.59 17.87
CA GLU A 102 -5.93 -1.38 18.44
C GLU A 102 -4.82 -2.03 17.61
N ASP A 103 -5.05 -3.23 17.06
CA ASP A 103 -4.12 -3.95 16.19
C ASP A 103 -4.87 -4.61 15.03
N ALA A 104 -4.95 -3.90 13.91
CA ALA A 104 -5.78 -4.31 12.77
C ALA A 104 -5.04 -5.22 11.78
N ASP A 105 -3.72 -5.32 11.86
CA ASP A 105 -2.88 -6.13 10.97
C ASP A 105 -2.05 -7.20 11.67
N LYS A 106 -2.20 -7.37 13.00
CA LYS A 106 -1.39 -8.24 13.86
C LYS A 106 0.10 -7.86 13.86
N GLN A 107 0.41 -6.61 13.51
CA GLN A 107 1.76 -6.05 13.58
C GLN A 107 1.84 -4.88 14.57
N GLY A 108 0.77 -4.65 15.32
CA GLY A 108 0.65 -3.57 16.29
C GLY A 108 0.23 -2.23 15.68
N ASN A 109 -0.28 -2.22 14.43
CA ASN A 109 -0.78 -1.00 13.82
C ASN A 109 -2.28 -0.86 14.08
N SER A 110 -2.67 0.26 14.66
CA SER A 110 -4.08 0.58 14.85
C SER A 110 -4.80 0.77 13.53
N TYR A 111 -6.12 0.58 13.54
CA TYR A 111 -6.95 0.78 12.35
C TYR A 111 -6.80 2.20 11.77
N ASP A 112 -6.65 3.22 12.62
CA ASP A 112 -6.44 4.60 12.20
C ASP A 112 -5.12 4.81 11.46
N GLU A 113 -4.05 4.14 11.91
CA GLU A 113 -2.74 4.20 11.26
C GLU A 113 -2.78 3.54 9.88
N ILE A 114 -3.46 2.40 9.75
CA ILE A 114 -3.64 1.71 8.47
C ILE A 114 -4.43 2.58 7.49
N VAL A 115 -5.52 3.22 7.94
CA VAL A 115 -6.31 4.17 7.14
C VAL A 115 -5.43 5.33 6.67
N ARG A 116 -4.67 5.94 7.58
CA ARG A 116 -3.80 7.08 7.27
C ARG A 116 -2.68 6.70 6.30
N ASN A 117 -2.03 5.56 6.52
CA ASN A 117 -0.99 5.05 5.62
C ASN A 117 -1.56 4.76 4.23
N SER A 118 -2.74 4.15 4.16
CA SER A 118 -3.41 3.86 2.91
C SER A 118 -3.81 5.11 2.14
N SER A 119 -4.23 6.17 2.83
CA SER A 119 -4.49 7.47 2.20
C SER A 119 -3.23 8.14 1.66
N ASN A 120 -2.10 8.03 2.35
CA ASN A 120 -0.81 8.49 1.81
C ASN A 120 -0.51 7.79 0.49
N TRP A 121 -0.60 6.46 0.44
CA TRP A 121 -0.34 5.70 -0.79
C TRP A 121 -1.38 5.96 -1.88
N ALA A 122 -2.66 6.08 -1.52
CA ALA A 122 -3.70 6.47 -2.47
C ALA A 122 -3.46 7.86 -3.06
N SER A 123 -2.87 8.79 -2.30
CA SER A 123 -2.47 10.11 -2.80
C SER A 123 -1.30 10.04 -3.80
N VAL A 124 -0.49 8.99 -3.73
CA VAL A 124 0.66 8.76 -4.64
C VAL A 124 0.19 8.08 -5.92
N THR A 125 -0.50 6.94 -5.81
CA THR A 125 -0.85 6.08 -6.95
C THR A 125 -2.23 6.37 -7.53
N GLY A 126 -3.07 7.11 -6.81
CA GLY A 126 -4.47 7.38 -7.13
C GLY A 126 -5.43 6.26 -6.73
N ILE A 127 -4.93 5.08 -6.34
CA ILE A 127 -5.74 3.93 -5.95
C ILE A 127 -4.99 3.04 -4.96
N GLN A 128 -5.71 2.55 -3.95
CA GLN A 128 -5.20 1.59 -2.98
C GLN A 128 -6.24 0.48 -2.76
N PHE A 129 -5.77 -0.76 -2.69
CA PHE A 129 -6.61 -1.93 -2.43
C PHE A 129 -6.27 -2.52 -1.07
N TRP A 130 -7.29 -2.94 -0.34
CA TRP A 130 -7.14 -3.70 0.90
C TRP A 130 -7.57 -5.13 0.66
N LEU A 131 -6.71 -6.07 1.06
CA LEU A 131 -7.05 -7.48 1.16
C LEU A 131 -7.24 -7.77 2.64
N ILE A 132 -8.45 -8.22 2.98
CA ILE A 132 -8.81 -8.62 4.33
C ILE A 132 -9.05 -10.12 4.26
N ASP A 133 -8.35 -10.88 5.09
CA ASP A 133 -8.42 -12.35 5.12
C ASP A 133 -8.71 -12.84 6.53
N LYS A 134 -9.46 -13.94 6.61
CA LYS A 134 -9.81 -14.63 7.85
C LYS A 134 -9.06 -15.95 7.94
N PRO A 135 -8.34 -16.23 9.04
CA PRO A 135 -7.80 -17.56 9.26
C PRO A 135 -8.93 -18.61 9.26
N GLY A 136 -8.72 -19.74 8.59
CA GLY A 136 -9.72 -20.81 8.47
C GLY A 136 -10.00 -21.58 9.78
N GLU A 137 -9.40 -21.16 10.89
CA GLU A 137 -9.59 -21.75 12.21
C GLU A 137 -11.01 -21.49 12.71
N LYS A 138 -11.61 -22.50 13.31
CA LYS A 138 -12.95 -22.42 13.89
C LYS A 138 -12.82 -22.60 15.39
N ALA A 139 -13.15 -21.56 16.13
CA ALA A 139 -13.33 -21.63 17.56
C ALA A 139 -14.73 -22.17 17.91
N ALA A 140 -14.81 -22.98 18.96
CA ALA A 140 -16.07 -23.56 19.41
C ALA A 140 -16.87 -22.59 20.30
N THR A 141 -16.18 -21.68 20.98
CA THR A 141 -16.77 -20.68 21.87
C THR A 141 -16.18 -19.30 21.62
N LYS A 142 -16.93 -18.24 21.98
CA LYS A 142 -16.44 -16.85 21.93
C LYS A 142 -15.16 -16.63 22.74
N LYS A 143 -15.00 -17.41 23.82
CA LYS A 143 -13.79 -17.34 24.65
C LYS A 143 -12.57 -17.88 23.89
N ASP A 144 -12.76 -18.97 23.14
CA ASP A 144 -11.69 -19.51 22.30
C ASP A 144 -11.36 -18.56 21.13
N GLU A 145 -12.34 -17.83 20.59
CA GLU A 145 -12.11 -16.78 19.58
C GLU A 145 -11.23 -15.64 20.12
N LEU A 146 -11.46 -15.23 21.37
CA LEU A 146 -10.67 -14.21 22.06
C LEU A 146 -9.25 -14.69 22.35
N GLU A 147 -9.09 -15.92 22.87
CA GLU A 147 -7.77 -16.50 23.16
C GLU A 147 -6.93 -16.70 21.88
N GLN A 148 -7.58 -16.97 20.75
CA GLN A 148 -6.94 -17.13 19.44
C GLN A 148 -6.86 -15.83 18.64
N GLU A 149 -7.37 -14.72 19.18
CA GLU A 149 -7.43 -13.41 18.52
C GLU A 149 -8.01 -13.48 17.10
N LEU A 150 -9.07 -14.27 16.94
CA LEU A 150 -9.78 -14.44 15.68
C LEU A 150 -10.66 -13.22 15.44
N TYR A 151 -10.09 -12.21 14.77
CA TYR A 151 -10.79 -10.97 14.48
C TYR A 151 -12.07 -11.18 13.61
N PRO A 152 -13.05 -10.27 13.69
CA PRO A 152 -14.40 -10.47 13.14
C PRO A 152 -14.54 -10.30 11.61
N TYR A 153 -13.49 -10.52 10.84
CA TYR A 153 -13.51 -10.62 9.37
C TYR A 153 -13.08 -12.00 8.94
#